data_AF-A0A2L2XHM9-F1
#
_entry.id   AF-A0A2L2XHM9-F1
#
_cell.length_a   1.000
_cell.length_b   1.000
_cell.length_c   1.000
_cell.angle_alpha   90.00
_cell.angle_beta   90.00
_cell.angle_gamma   90.00
#
_symmetry.space_group_name_H-M   'P 1'
#
loop_
_entity.id
_entity.type
_entity.pdbx_description
1 polymer ?
#
loop_
_entity_poly.entity_id
_entity_poly.type
_entity_poly.pdbx_seq_one_letter_code
_entity_poly.pdbx_strand_id
1 'polypeptide(L)' 'MLNLKDGDKVVFMTDGGKVIMENPTKLAIKEAQEAFEGLAEELGLKSEDDVVNLVKEVRKELWEKKHADND' A
#
# COMPACT_ATOMS: atom_id res chain seq x y z
N MET A 1 13.15 -6.35 17.75
CA MET A 1 14.26 -6.99 17.02
C MET A 1 13.86 -7.15 15.55
N LEU A 2 14.82 -7.06 14.61
CA LEU A 2 14.57 -7.09 13.17
C LEU A 2 14.24 -8.50 12.61
N ASN A 3 14.39 -9.56 13.42
CA ASN A 3 14.07 -10.97 13.10
C ASN A 3 14.61 -11.45 11.73
N LEU A 4 15.85 -11.08 11.42
CA LEU A 4 16.50 -11.39 10.16
C LEU A 4 17.06 -12.83 10.14
N LYS A 5 17.02 -13.45 8.97
CA LYS A 5 17.68 -14.72 8.62
C LYS A 5 18.72 -14.47 7.53
N ASP A 6 19.61 -15.43 7.33
CA ASP A 6 20.60 -15.37 6.24
C ASP A 6 19.90 -15.24 4.88
N GLY A 7 20.33 -14.23 4.12
CA GLY A 7 19.74 -13.89 2.81
C GLY A 7 18.59 -12.87 2.87
N ASP A 8 18.14 -12.44 4.04
CA ASP A 8 17.11 -11.41 4.16
C ASP A 8 17.61 -10.05 3.66
N LYS A 9 16.74 -9.35 2.93
CA LYS A 9 17.01 -7.97 2.50
C LYS A 9 16.86 -7.01 3.68
N VAL A 10 17.68 -5.97 3.70
CA VAL A 10 17.63 -4.89 4.69
C VAL A 10 17.66 -3.54 3.98
N VAL A 11 17.06 -2.53 4.61
CA VAL A 11 17.09 -1.14 4.15
C VAL A 11 17.90 -0.33 5.14
N PHE A 12 18.72 0.59 4.62
CA PHE A 12 19.47 1.56 5.40
C PHE A 12 18.89 2.94 5.15
N MET A 13 18.55 3.64 6.22
CA MET A 13 17.98 5.00 6.19
C MET A 13 18.82 5.92 7.07
N THR A 14 18.82 7.22 6.76
CA THR A 14 19.49 8.22 7.60
C THR A 14 18.46 9.10 8.27
N ASP A 15 18.50 9.19 9.59
CA ASP A 15 17.65 10.09 10.38
C ASP A 15 18.51 10.78 11.46
N GLY A 16 18.46 12.11 11.49
CA GLY A 16 19.20 12.92 12.48
C GLY A 16 20.70 12.62 12.59
N GLY A 17 21.35 12.26 11.47
CA GLY A 17 22.78 11.90 11.43
C GLY A 17 23.10 10.48 11.91
N LYS A 18 22.09 9.65 12.14
CA LYS A 18 22.23 8.22 12.46
C LYS A 18 21.85 7.37 11.25
N VAL A 19 22.56 6.28 11.03
CA VAL A 19 22.18 5.24 10.06
C VAL A 19 21.33 4.21 10.79
N ILE A 20 20.10 4.02 10.32
CA ILE A 20 19.11 3.06 10.84
C ILE A 20 18.99 1.92 9.84
N MET A 21 19.05 0.69 10.33
CA MET A 21 18.79 -0.52 9.54
C MET A 21 17.40 -1.04 9.86
N GLU A 22 16.59 -1.29 8.83
CA GLU A 22 15.23 -1.81 8.97
C GLU A 22 14.92 -2.98 8.04
N ASN A 23 13.87 -3.72 8.38
CA ASN A 23 13.32 -4.78 7.53
C ASN A 23 12.41 -4.14 6.45
N PRO A 24 12.73 -4.26 5.15
CA PRO A 24 12.00 -3.62 4.05
C PRO A 24 10.52 -4.00 4.01
N THR A 25 10.20 -5.27 4.27
CA THR A 25 8.82 -5.76 4.22
C THR A 25 7.99 -5.11 5.31
N LYS A 26 8.55 -5.01 6.52
CA LYS A 26 7.87 -4.35 7.63
C LYS A 26 7.69 -2.86 7.37
N LEU A 27 8.71 -2.20 6.82
CA LEU A 27 8.65 -0.79 6.45
C LEU A 27 7.55 -0.54 5.41
N ALA A 28 7.53 -1.32 4.32
CA ALA A 28 6.52 -1.17 3.27
C ALA A 28 5.08 -1.39 3.77
N ILE A 29 4.87 -2.36 4.67
CA ILE A 29 3.56 -2.57 5.29
C ILE A 29 3.16 -1.36 6.14
N LYS A 30 4.10 -0.80 6.91
CA LYS A 30 3.85 0.39 7.74
C LYS A 30 3.51 1.60 6.87
N GLU A 31 4.28 1.87 5.82
CA GLU A 31 4.02 2.96 4.88
C GLU A 31 2.66 2.80 4.20
N ALA A 32 2.29 1.57 3.83
CA ALA A 32 0.96 1.30 3.31
C ALA A 32 -0.12 1.65 4.36
N GLN A 33 0.02 1.17 5.60
CA GLN A 33 -0.94 1.49 6.66
C GLN A 33 -1.11 3.00 6.88
N GLU A 34 -0.01 3.75 6.91
CA GLU A 34 -0.01 5.21 7.04
C GLU A 34 -0.70 5.87 5.83
N ALA A 35 -0.48 5.38 4.61
CA ALA A 35 -1.12 5.89 3.41
C ALA A 35 -2.63 5.60 3.33
N PHE A 36 -3.10 4.53 3.98
CA PHE A 36 -4.53 4.17 4.04
C PHE A 36 -5.26 4.78 5.24
N GLU A 37 -4.56 5.44 6.16
CA GLU A 37 -5.16 6.04 7.36
C GLU A 37 -6.16 7.14 6.96
N GLY A 38 -7.38 7.08 7.53
CA GLY A 38 -8.46 8.04 7.23
C GLY A 38 -9.15 7.88 5.87
N LEU A 39 -8.60 7.09 4.96
CA LEU A 39 -9.12 6.98 3.59
C LEU A 39 -10.55 6.40 3.53
N ALA A 40 -10.90 5.50 4.46
CA ALA A 40 -12.26 4.98 4.55
C ALA A 40 -13.28 6.08 4.87
N GLU A 41 -12.93 7.04 5.75
CA GLU A 41 -13.79 8.17 6.08
C GLU A 41 -13.87 9.16 4.92
N GLU A 42 -12.74 9.46 4.28
CA GLU A 42 -12.65 10.34 3.10
C GLU A 42 -13.52 9.82 1.95
N LEU A 43 -13.47 8.52 1.69
CA LEU A 43 -14.24 7.85 0.65
C LEU A 43 -15.67 7.48 1.09
N GLY A 44 -16.05 7.76 2.34
CA GLY A 44 -17.37 7.47 2.88
C GLY A 44 -17.68 5.96 3.00
N LEU A 45 -16.67 5.10 3.06
CA LEU A 45 -16.79 3.65 3.19
C LEU A 45 -17.16 3.28 4.63
N LYS A 46 -18.37 2.74 4.83
CA LYS A 46 -18.91 2.42 6.16
C LYS A 46 -19.21 0.93 6.33
N SER A 47 -19.22 0.18 5.24
CA SER A 47 -19.59 -1.23 5.21
C SER A 47 -18.73 -2.02 4.23
N GLU A 48 -18.77 -3.35 4.34
CA GLU A 48 -18.13 -4.25 3.39
C GLU A 48 -18.71 -4.08 1.97
N ASP A 49 -20.02 -3.81 1.86
CA ASP A 49 -20.68 -3.58 0.57
C ASP A 49 -20.14 -2.33 -0.12
N ASP A 50 -19.82 -1.26 0.62
CA ASP A 50 -19.22 -0.04 0.06
C ASP A 50 -17.85 -0.36 -0.57
N VAL A 51 -17.05 -1.18 0.11
CA VAL A 51 -15.74 -1.63 -0.40
C VAL A 51 -15.91 -2.50 -1.65
N VAL A 52 -16.88 -3.42 -1.65
CA VAL A 52 -17.17 -4.28 -2.80
C VAL A 52 -17.56 -3.45 -4.01
N ASN A 53 -18.38 -2.41 -3.82
CA ASN A 53 -18.80 -1.52 -4.89
C ASN A 53 -17.63 -0.70 -5.44
N LEU A 54 -16.82 -0.11 -4.56
CA LEU A 54 -15.59 0.60 -4.97
C LEU A 54 -14.67 -0.29 -5.81
N VAL A 55 -14.44 -1.53 -5.39
CA VAL A 55 -13.58 -2.47 -6.15
C VAL A 55 -14.17 -2.80 -7.52
N LYS A 56 -15.50 -2.93 -7.64
CA LYS A 56 -16.16 -3.16 -8.93
C LYS A 56 -15.96 -1.97 -9.88
N GLU A 57 -16.10 -0.75 -9.38
CA GLU A 57 -15.90 0.48 -10.15
C GLU A 57 -14.46 0.58 -10.65
N VAL A 58 -13.47 0.45 -9.76
CA VAL A 58 -12.04 0.47 -10.13
C VAL A 58 -11.71 -0.58 -11.18
N ARG A 59 -12.24 -1.81 -11.04
CA ARG A 59 -12.02 -2.88 -12.04
C ARG A 59 -12.63 -2.54 -13.39
N LYS A 60 -13.81 -1.93 -13.40
CA LYS A 60 -14.48 -1.49 -14.63
C LYS A 60 -13.65 -0.40 -15.32
N GLU A 61 -13.21 0.62 -14.59
CA GLU A 61 -12.38 1.71 -15.12
C GLU A 61 -11.06 1.19 -15.72
N LEU A 62 -10.40 0.26 -15.02
CA LEU A 62 -9.17 -0.37 -15.51
C LEU A 62 -9.42 -1.18 -16.79
N TRP A 63 -10.55 -1.88 -16.87
CA TRP A 63 -10.93 -2.62 -18.06
C TRP A 63 -11.23 -1.69 -19.23
N GLU A 64 -12.02 -0.63 -19.02
CA GLU A 64 -12.33 0.37 -20.03
C GLU A 64 -11.06 1.06 -20.53
N LYS A 65 -10.18 1.51 -19.63
CA LYS A 65 -8.89 2.11 -20.00
C LYS A 65 -8.03 1.18 -20.86
N LYS A 66 -8.00 -0.11 -20.54
CA LYS A 66 -7.23 -1.10 -21.31
C LYS A 66 -7.81 -1.36 -22.71
N HIS A 67 -9.11 -1.17 -22.89
CA HIS A 67 -9.79 -1.42 -24.17
C HIS A 67 -10.07 -0.16 -24.98
N ALA A 68 -9.92 1.03 -24.38
CA ALA A 68 -9.98 2.31 -25.08
C ALA A 68 -8.85 2.50 -26.10
N ASP A 69 -7.72 1.83 -25.91
CA ASP A 69 -6.57 1.84 -26.85
C ASP A 69 -6.66 0.75 -27.94
N ASN A 70 -7.76 -0.02 -28.00
CA ASN A 70 -7.97 -1.12 -28.96
C ASN A 70 -8.99 -0.81 -30.07
N ASP A 71 -9.41 0.45 -30.23
CA ASP A 71 -10.24 0.95 -31.35
C ASP A 71 -9.40 1.73 -32.38
#